data_AF-A0A1X7V993-F1
#
_entry.id   AF-A0A1X7V993-F1
#
_cell.length_a   1.000
_cell.length_b   1.000
_cell.length_c   1.000
_cell.angle_alpha   90.00
_cell.angle_beta   90.00
_cell.angle_gamma   90.00
#
_symmetry.space_group_name_H-M   'P 1'
#
loop_
_entity.id
_entity.type
_entity.pdbx_description
1 polymer ?
#
loop_
_entity_poly.entity_id
_entity_poly.type
_entity_poly.pdbx_seq_one_letter_code
_entity_poly.pdbx_strand_id
1 'polypeptide(L)'
;DLLQLPPVNGRPVFKKISKKVVKTRLGVAKAVNIWKETVEYDELTINERQKGDETFFKMLDSVRHGCLTDETIDTLKSRIFKVDACQKSMN
;
A
#
# COMPACT_ATOMS: atom_id res chain seq x y z
N ASP A 1 -4.13 -0.51 -0.39
CA ASP A 1 -2.93 -1.15 0.18
C ASP A 1 -2.43 -0.30 1.33
N LEU A 2 -2.50 -0.81 2.57
CA LEU A 2 -2.09 -0.07 3.77
C LEU A 2 -0.57 -0.03 3.95
N LEU A 3 0.17 -0.84 3.20
CA LEU A 3 1.64 -0.87 3.21
C LEU A 3 2.27 0.18 2.27
N GLN A 4 1.44 0.95 1.57
CA GLN A 4 1.89 2.07 0.74
C GLN A 4 1.98 3.36 1.55
N LEU A 5 2.52 4.40 0.92
CA LEU A 5 2.74 5.70 1.56
C LEU A 5 1.44 6.23 2.19
N PRO A 6 1.49 6.66 3.46
CA PRO A 6 0.37 7.38 4.05
C PRO A 6 0.20 8.72 3.34
N PRO A 7 -0.99 9.34 3.44
CA PRO A 7 -1.21 10.69 2.92
C PRO A 7 -0.18 11.69 3.49
N VAL A 8 0.58 12.36 2.62
CA VAL A 8 1.66 13.30 3.00
C VAL A 8 1.13 14.50 3.79
N ASN A 9 -0.02 15.02 3.37
CA ASN A 9 -0.77 16.06 4.08
C ASN A 9 -2.25 15.89 3.74
N GLY A 10 -2.81 14.75 4.16
CA GLY A 10 -4.22 14.43 3.92
C GLY A 10 -5.09 15.01 5.03
N ARG A 11 -6.07 15.84 4.68
CA ARG A 11 -7.24 15.99 5.56
C ARG A 11 -7.81 14.59 5.81
N PRO A 12 -8.23 14.25 7.03
CA PRO A 12 -8.77 12.93 7.32
C PRO A 12 -9.89 12.59 6.30
N VAL A 13 -9.71 11.50 5.55
CA VAL A 13 -10.72 11.03 4.58
C VAL A 13 -12.04 10.74 5.30
N PHE A 14 -11.94 10.31 6.56
CA PHE A 14 -13.07 10.10 7.44
C PHE A 14 -13.18 11.24 8.45
N LYS A 15 -14.37 11.86 8.53
CA LYS A 15 -14.70 12.76 9.63
C LYS A 15 -14.99 11.95 10.89
N LYS A 16 -14.38 12.35 12.00
CA LYS A 16 -14.70 11.79 13.33
C LYS A 16 -16.14 12.13 13.68
N ILE A 17 -17.00 11.12 13.78
CA ILE A 17 -18.38 11.28 14.23
C ILE A 17 -18.42 11.15 15.76
N SER A 18 -19.18 12.01 16.43
CA SER A 18 -19.32 11.92 17.89
C SER A 18 -20.17 10.72 18.29
N LYS A 19 -19.88 10.13 19.45
CA LYS A 19 -20.66 8.98 20.00
C LYS A 19 -22.16 9.28 20.08
N LYS A 20 -22.55 10.55 20.30
CA LYS A 20 -23.95 11.00 20.32
C LYS A 20 -24.62 10.83 18.96
N VAL A 21 -23.99 11.31 17.88
CA VAL A 21 -24.52 11.22 16.51
C VAL A 21 -24.62 9.76 16.05
N VAL A 22 -23.62 8.93 16.39
CA VAL A 22 -23.63 7.48 16.13
C VAL A 22 -24.86 6.84 16.79
N LYS A 23 -25.05 7.05 18.10
CA LYS A 23 -26.18 6.48 18.86
C LYS A 23 -27.56 6.94 18.36
N THR A 24 -27.69 8.21 17.97
CA THR A 24 -28.97 8.76 17.47
C THR A 24 -29.31 8.24 16.09
N ARG A 25 -28.32 8.05 15.20
CA ARG A 25 -28.57 7.67 13.79
C ARG A 25 -28.59 6.16 13.55
N LEU A 26 -27.79 5.39 14.29
CA LEU A 26 -27.69 3.94 14.13
C LEU A 26 -28.52 3.18 15.18
N GLY A 27 -29.21 3.89 16.08
CA GLY A 27 -29.93 3.31 17.19
C GLY A 27 -29.00 2.61 18.19
N VAL A 28 -29.57 1.95 19.20
CA VAL A 28 -28.87 1.20 20.26
C VAL A 28 -28.16 -0.06 19.71
N ALA A 29 -27.92 -0.14 18.40
CA ALA A 29 -27.02 -1.12 17.82
C ALA A 29 -25.61 -0.86 18.38
N LYS A 30 -25.20 -1.76 19.29
CA LYS A 30 -23.86 -1.90 19.87
C LYS A 30 -22.83 -1.35 18.87
N ALA A 31 -22.18 -0.23 19.21
CA ALA A 31 -21.35 0.58 18.31
C ALA A 31 -20.71 -0.27 17.20
N VAL A 32 -21.40 -0.35 16.07
CA VAL A 32 -21.16 -1.39 15.07
C VAL A 32 -19.85 -1.01 14.42
N ASN A 33 -18.78 -1.76 14.69
CA ASN A 33 -17.59 -1.61 13.87
C ASN A 33 -17.92 -2.31 12.55
N ILE A 34 -18.57 -1.58 11.64
CA ILE A 34 -19.08 -2.10 10.35
C ILE A 34 -17.97 -2.85 9.61
N TRP A 35 -16.75 -2.31 9.61
CA TRP A 35 -15.58 -2.97 9.02
C TRP A 35 -15.24 -4.32 9.66
N LYS A 36 -15.46 -4.47 10.97
CA LYS A 36 -15.20 -5.73 11.68
C LYS A 36 -16.38 -6.70 11.59
N GLU A 37 -17.60 -6.19 11.52
CA GLU A 37 -18.82 -6.98 11.66
C GLU A 37 -19.47 -7.35 10.34
N THR A 38 -19.23 -6.59 9.26
CA THR A 38 -19.90 -6.80 7.96
C THR A 38 -18.95 -6.90 6.77
N VAL A 39 -17.67 -6.61 6.94
CA VAL A 39 -16.71 -6.65 5.83
C VAL A 39 -15.80 -7.85 6.00
N GLU A 40 -15.86 -8.75 5.02
CA GLU A 40 -14.87 -9.81 4.83
C GLU A 40 -13.72 -9.23 3.98
N TYR A 41 -12.48 -9.59 4.34
CA TYR A 41 -11.29 -9.10 3.67
C TYR A 41 -10.77 -10.16 2.70
N ASP A 42 -10.79 -9.83 1.41
CA ASP A 42 -10.14 -10.61 0.37
C ASP A 42 -8.83 -9.94 -0.05
N GLU A 43 -7.74 -10.72 -0.05
CA GLU A 43 -6.44 -10.28 -0.55
C GLU A 43 -6.23 -10.71 -2.00
N LEU A 44 -5.86 -9.75 -2.85
CA LEU A 44 -5.36 -10.06 -4.19
C LEU A 44 -3.93 -10.56 -4.10
N THR A 45 -3.71 -11.81 -4.46
CA THR A 45 -2.39 -12.47 -4.41
C THR A 45 -1.61 -12.40 -5.72
N ILE A 46 -2.28 -12.04 -6.83
CA ILE A 46 -1.68 -12.00 -8.16
C ILE A 46 -1.24 -10.58 -8.51
N ASN A 47 0.05 -10.42 -8.84
CA ASN A 47 0.61 -9.18 -9.32
C ASN A 47 0.69 -9.16 -10.86
N GLU A 48 -0.30 -8.53 -11.49
CA GLU A 48 -0.34 -8.40 -12.95
C GLU A 48 0.65 -7.37 -13.51
N ARG A 49 1.17 -6.43 -12.70
CA ARG A 49 2.10 -5.39 -13.19
C ARG A 49 3.47 -5.97 -13.52
N GLN A 50 3.93 -6.93 -12.72
CA GLN A 50 5.21 -7.62 -12.91
C GLN A 50 5.03 -9.00 -13.56
N LYS A 51 3.96 -9.18 -14.34
CA LYS A 51 3.67 -10.45 -14.99
C LYS A 51 4.83 -10.89 -15.89
N GLY A 52 5.28 -12.13 -15.70
CA GLY A 52 6.38 -12.72 -16.47
C GLY A 52 7.76 -12.53 -15.85
N ASP A 53 7.89 -11.76 -14.75
CA ASP A 53 9.14 -11.63 -14.00
C ASP A 53 8.94 -12.07 -12.54
N GLU A 54 9.07 -13.38 -12.33
CA GLU A 54 8.84 -14.01 -11.02
C GLU A 54 9.80 -13.49 -9.96
N THR A 55 11.07 -13.31 -10.34
CA THR A 55 12.13 -12.82 -9.47
C THR A 55 11.83 -11.39 -9.01
N PHE A 56 11.42 -10.52 -9.94
CA PHE A 56 11.14 -9.13 -9.61
C PHE A 56 9.89 -8.97 -8.73
N PHE A 57 8.82 -9.73 -8.95
CA PHE A 57 7.66 -9.64 -8.05
C PHE A 57 8.01 -10.11 -6.63
N LYS A 58 8.73 -11.23 -6.48
CA LYS A 58 9.12 -11.75 -5.16
C LYS A 58 9.96 -10.73 -4.40
N MET A 59 10.87 -10.09 -5.11
CA MET A 59 11.71 -9.03 -4.56
C MET A 59 10.87 -7.82 -4.09
N LEU A 60 9.88 -7.38 -4.88
CA LEU A 60 8.97 -6.29 -4.49
C LEU A 60 8.06 -6.66 -3.31
N ASP A 61 7.66 -7.92 -3.21
CA ASP A 61 6.88 -8.41 -2.08
C ASP A 61 7.70 -8.40 -0.78
N SER A 62 8.97 -8.79 -0.84
CA SER A 62 9.92 -8.63 0.27
C SER A 62 10.11 -7.16 0.66
N VAL A 63 10.23 -6.24 -0.31
CA VAL A 63 10.29 -4.79 -0.05
C VAL A 63 9.04 -4.31 0.69
N ARG A 64 7.86 -4.72 0.20
CA ARG A 64 6.55 -4.32 0.74
C ARG A 64 6.38 -4.73 2.21
N HIS A 65 6.89 -5.90 2.59
CA HIS A 65 6.82 -6.41 3.95
C HIS A 65 8.01 -6.00 4.84
N GLY A 66 9.03 -5.31 4.28
CA GLY A 66 10.25 -4.95 5.00
C GLY A 66 11.22 -6.11 5.25
N CYS A 67 11.07 -7.22 4.52
CA CYS A 67 11.84 -8.47 4.67
C CYS A 67 12.94 -8.59 3.60
N LEU A 68 13.76 -7.54 3.43
CA LEU A 68 14.81 -7.49 2.41
C LEU A 68 15.98 -8.42 2.75
N THR A 69 16.51 -9.13 1.75
CA THR A 69 17.78 -9.86 1.84
C THR A 69 18.94 -9.05 1.26
N ASP A 70 20.17 -9.40 1.61
CA ASP A 70 21.37 -8.76 1.02
C ASP A 70 21.40 -8.92 -0.51
N GLU A 71 21.00 -10.09 -1.02
CA GLU A 71 20.88 -10.36 -2.45
C GLU A 71 19.86 -9.43 -3.15
N THR A 72 18.72 -9.19 -2.51
CA THR A 72 17.70 -8.24 -3.00
C THR A 72 18.28 -6.84 -3.09
N ILE A 73 18.99 -6.40 -2.05
CA ILE A 73 19.62 -5.08 -1.98
C ILE A 73 20.65 -4.93 -3.10
N ASP A 74 21.52 -5.92 -3.29
CA ASP A 74 22.57 -5.87 -4.31
C ASP A 74 22.00 -5.91 -5.73
N THR A 75 20.94 -6.70 -5.94
CA THR A 75 20.19 -6.71 -7.20
C THR A 75 19.62 -5.32 -7.50
N LEU A 76 18.99 -4.66 -6.53
CA LEU A 76 18.46 -3.30 -6.70
C LEU A 76 19.55 -2.27 -6.98
N LYS A 77 20.69 -2.36 -6.29
CA LYS A 77 21.85 -1.48 -6.54
C LYS A 77 22.40 -1.64 -7.96
N SER A 78 22.44 -2.86 -8.49
CA SER A 78 22.92 -3.12 -9.86
C SER A 78 22.07 -2.45 -10.94
N ARG A 79 20.80 -2.16 -10.64
CA ARG A 79 19.82 -1.55 -11.57
C ARG A 79 19.80 -0.02 -11.51
N ILE A 80 20.71 0.60 -10.75
CA ILE A 80 20.84 2.06 -10.71
C ILE A 80 21.47 2.53 -12.02
N PHE A 81 20.68 3.19 -12.86
CA PHE A 81 21.19 3.90 -14.02
C PHE A 81 21.86 5.20 -13.56
N LYS A 82 23.13 5.38 -13.92
CA LYS A 82 23.79 6.69 -13.80
C LYS A 82 23.26 7.56 -14.92
N VAL A 83 22.32 8.44 -14.60
CA VAL A 83 21.89 9.49 -15.52
C VAL A 83 22.89 10.63 -15.39
N ASP A 84 23.81 10.74 -16.35
CA ASP A 84 24.59 11.96 -16.50
C ASP A 84 23.63 13.09 -16.88
N ALA A 85 23.73 14.23 -16.19
CA ALA A 85 22.82 15.38 -16.32
C ALA A 85 22.75 16.02 -17.73
N CYS A 86 23.44 15.44 -18.73
CA CYS A 86 23.59 15.95 -20.09
C CYS A 86 22.91 15.11 -21.18
N GLN A 87 22.03 14.16 -20.86
CA GLN A 87 21.15 13.55 -21.88
C GLN A 87 19.72 14.10 -21.77
N LYS A 88 19.58 15.42 -21.98
CA LYS A 88 18.29 15.97 -22.43
C LYS A 88 18.22 15.75 -23.94
N SER A 89 17.13 15.11 -24.36
CA SER A 89 16.83 14.65 -25.72
C SER A 89 17.47 13.30 -26.07
N MET A 90 16.64 12.25 -26.12
CA MET A 90 16.41 11.54 -27.38
C MET A 90 15.12 10.71 -27.26
N ASN A 91 14.20 11.05 -28.17
CA ASN A 91 12.99 10.37 -28.67
C ASN A 91 11.81 10.14 -27.71
#